data_AF-A0A3E1YEQ7-F1
#
_entry.id   AF-A0A3E1YEQ7-F1
#
_cell.length_a   1.000
_cell.length_b   1.000
_cell.length_c   1.000
_cell.angle_alpha   90.00
_cell.angle_beta   90.00
_cell.angle_gamma   90.00
#
_symmetry.space_group_name_H-M   'P 1'
#
loop_
_entity.id
_entity.type
_entity.pdbx_description
1 polymer ?
#
loop_
_entity_poly.entity_id
_entity_poly.type
_entity_poly.pdbx_seq_one_letter_code
_entity_poly.pdbx_strand_id
1 'polypeptide(L)'
;MTDFKKISKDVFKIMWLPGEDEIIFHANNESPLPLNTELYKQLNKYFDIENWKNKYAEAYKEWLNDISNVIYDIRNDINMSIIDALTALNKELEFQVIYYWFDIDRTFTDGYLWEYCPISGEKLIYLGEEYTRKNSLISPSYPIIFPYEPQ
;
A
#
# COMPACT_ATOMS: atom_id res chain seq x y z
N MET A 1 -5.66 -5.57 -20.51
CA MET A 1 -5.03 -6.49 -19.54
C MET A 1 -3.56 -6.13 -19.52
N THR A 2 -3.08 -5.50 -18.46
CA THR A 2 -1.68 -5.09 -18.36
C THR A 2 -0.89 -6.30 -17.85
N ASP A 3 -0.03 -6.84 -18.71
CA ASP A 3 0.79 -8.02 -18.41
C ASP A 3 2.03 -7.55 -17.63
N PHE A 4 2.12 -7.92 -16.35
CA PHE A 4 3.16 -7.44 -15.43
C PHE A 4 4.52 -8.18 -15.56
N LYS A 5 4.72 -8.99 -16.62
CA LYS A 5 5.94 -9.81 -16.79
C LYS A 5 6.82 -9.29 -17.93
N LYS A 6 7.99 -8.71 -17.60
CA LYS A 6 9.28 -8.65 -18.35
C LYS A 6 10.04 -7.31 -18.41
N ILE A 7 9.79 -6.40 -17.48
CA ILE A 7 10.80 -5.40 -17.09
C ILE A 7 10.97 -5.60 -15.58
N SER A 8 12.20 -5.65 -15.09
CA SER A 8 12.48 -5.61 -13.64
C SER A 8 11.97 -4.27 -13.14
N LYS A 9 10.68 -4.18 -12.82
CA LYS A 9 10.08 -2.97 -12.31
C LYS A 9 10.57 -2.79 -10.88
N ASP A 10 11.12 -1.62 -10.58
CA ASP A 10 11.39 -1.26 -9.20
C ASP A 10 10.06 -1.22 -8.44
N VAL A 11 9.98 -1.95 -7.34
CA VAL A 11 8.76 -2.09 -6.55
C VAL A 11 8.82 -1.18 -5.33
N PHE A 12 7.85 -0.29 -5.25
CA PHE A 12 7.65 0.62 -4.13
C PHE A 12 6.35 0.31 -3.41
N LYS A 13 6.26 0.78 -2.17
CA LYS A 13 5.04 0.81 -1.40
C LYS A 13 4.75 2.20 -0.87
N ILE A 14 3.47 2.49 -0.67
CA ILE A 14 2.99 3.62 0.11
C ILE A 14 2.48 3.11 1.45
N MET A 15 2.94 3.74 2.52
CA MET A 15 2.38 3.57 3.86
C MET A 15 2.47 4.88 4.62
N TRP A 16 1.50 5.12 5.50
CA TRP A 16 1.55 6.23 6.44
C TRP A 16 2.23 5.78 7.74
N LEU A 17 3.13 6.60 8.26
CA LEU A 17 3.79 6.38 9.55
C LEU A 17 3.65 7.63 10.44
N PRO A 18 3.32 7.48 11.73
CA PRO A 18 3.25 8.61 12.66
C PRO A 18 4.60 9.33 12.75
N GLY A 19 4.61 10.64 12.46
CA GLY A 19 5.80 11.48 12.60
C GLY A 19 6.76 11.46 11.41
N GLU A 20 6.46 10.71 10.35
CA GLU A 20 7.28 10.64 9.14
C GLU A 20 6.71 11.55 8.03
N ASP A 21 7.60 12.21 7.31
CA ASP A 21 7.21 13.01 6.15
C ASP A 21 7.06 12.13 4.91
N GLU A 22 8.00 11.23 4.70
CA GLU A 22 8.02 10.27 3.61
C GLU A 22 6.91 9.22 3.75
N ILE A 23 6.23 8.94 2.64
CA ILE A 23 5.21 7.89 2.53
C ILE A 23 5.55 6.82 1.51
N ILE A 24 6.53 7.06 0.62
CA ILE A 24 6.95 6.09 -0.40
C ILE A 24 8.23 5.39 0.06
N PHE A 25 8.21 4.05 0.05
CA PHE A 25 9.32 3.21 0.50
C PHE A 25 9.64 2.15 -0.56
N HIS A 26 10.89 1.75 -0.64
CA HIS A 26 11.29 0.55 -1.38
C HIS A 26 10.66 -0.70 -0.72
N ALA A 27 10.00 -1.56 -1.50
CA ALA A 27 9.30 -2.71 -0.93
C ALA A 27 10.24 -3.81 -0.39
N ASN A 28 11.45 -3.91 -0.94
CA ASN A 28 12.42 -4.96 -0.61
C ASN A 28 13.20 -4.69 0.69
N ASN A 29 13.46 -3.43 1.03
CA ASN A 29 14.30 -3.05 2.18
C ASN A 29 13.67 -1.99 3.09
N GLU A 30 12.50 -1.47 2.74
CA GLU A 30 11.75 -0.45 3.48
C GLU A 30 12.47 0.89 3.67
N SER A 31 13.52 1.18 2.88
CA SER A 31 14.13 2.50 2.90
C SER A 31 13.19 3.53 2.26
N PRO A 32 13.02 4.72 2.86
CA PRO A 32 12.16 5.77 2.32
C PRO A 32 12.77 6.41 1.06
N LEU A 33 11.91 6.84 0.14
CA LEU A 33 12.29 7.73 -0.93
C LEU A 33 12.27 9.19 -0.46
N PRO A 34 13.27 10.00 -0.81
CA PRO A 34 13.26 11.44 -0.53
C PRO A 34 12.05 12.15 -1.17
N LEU A 35 11.50 13.14 -0.46
CA LEU A 35 10.33 13.92 -0.88
C LEU A 35 10.49 14.66 -2.22
N ASN A 36 11.73 14.95 -2.62
CA ASN A 36 12.04 15.69 -3.85
C ASN A 36 12.17 14.80 -5.10
N THR A 37 11.97 13.48 -4.96
CA THR A 37 12.04 12.55 -6.09
C THR A 37 10.89 12.78 -7.08
N GLU A 38 11.10 12.39 -8.33
CA GLU A 38 10.08 12.55 -9.39
C GLU A 38 8.80 11.77 -9.07
N LEU A 39 8.90 10.66 -8.35
CA LEU A 39 7.76 9.82 -8.00
C LEU A 39 6.75 10.55 -7.11
N TYR A 40 7.22 11.36 -6.14
CA TYR A 40 6.32 12.23 -5.36
C TYR A 40 5.64 13.27 -6.23
N LYS A 41 6.36 13.89 -7.18
CA LYS A 41 5.77 14.88 -8.09
C LYS A 41 4.72 14.26 -9.00
N GLN A 42 4.96 13.04 -9.48
CA GLN A 42 4.00 12.30 -10.29
C GLN A 42 2.77 11.91 -9.47
N LEU A 43 2.95 11.40 -8.25
CA LEU A 43 1.85 11.06 -7.35
C LEU A 43 0.97 12.28 -7.02
N ASN A 44 1.58 13.44 -6.74
CA ASN A 44 0.85 14.68 -6.46
C ASN A 44 -0.04 15.18 -7.62
N LYS A 45 0.16 14.70 -8.85
CA LYS A 45 -0.74 15.01 -9.98
C LYS A 45 -2.09 14.28 -9.87
N TYR A 46 -2.09 13.14 -9.19
CA TYR A 46 -3.26 12.26 -9.04
C TYR A 46 -3.89 12.35 -7.66
N PHE A 47 -3.14 12.85 -6.68
CA PHE A 47 -3.46 12.66 -5.28
C PHE A 47 -2.94 13.78 -4.40
N ASP A 48 -3.80 14.35 -3.55
CA ASP A 48 -3.40 15.30 -2.52
C ASP A 48 -2.84 14.55 -1.32
N ILE A 49 -1.51 14.38 -1.33
CA ILE A 49 -0.79 13.63 -0.30
C ILE A 49 -0.98 14.25 1.09
N GLU A 50 -0.89 15.57 1.21
CA GLU A 50 -0.97 16.24 2.52
C GLU A 50 -2.37 16.07 3.13
N ASN A 51 -3.42 16.26 2.33
CA ASN A 51 -4.79 16.06 2.77
C ASN A 51 -5.04 14.59 3.18
N TRP A 52 -4.53 13.63 2.41
CA TRP A 52 -4.64 12.23 2.78
C TRP A 52 -3.91 11.91 4.07
N LYS A 53 -2.67 12.39 4.26
CA LYS A 53 -1.91 12.22 5.51
C LYS A 53 -2.68 12.76 6.71
N ASN A 54 -3.33 13.92 6.57
CA ASN A 54 -4.14 14.51 7.63
C ASN A 54 -5.35 13.63 7.98
N LYS A 55 -6.12 13.20 6.97
CA LYS A 55 -7.26 12.30 7.17
C LYS A 55 -6.85 10.96 7.79
N TYR A 56 -5.73 10.39 7.33
CA TYR A 56 -5.20 9.14 7.88
C TYR A 56 -4.79 9.31 9.34
N ALA A 57 -4.12 10.42 9.67
CA ALA A 57 -3.71 10.72 11.04
C ALA A 57 -4.92 10.91 11.98
N GLU A 58 -6.00 11.53 11.49
CA GLU A 58 -7.27 11.64 12.23
C GLU A 58 -7.89 10.27 12.47
N ALA A 59 -8.05 9.46 11.43
CA ALA A 59 -8.61 8.11 11.53
C ALA A 59 -7.77 7.20 12.44
N TYR A 60 -6.44 7.33 12.41
CA TYR A 60 -5.53 6.63 13.31
C TYR A 60 -5.71 7.05 14.77
N LYS A 61 -5.91 8.35 15.05
CA LYS A 61 -6.23 8.84 16.40
C LYS A 61 -7.58 8.34 16.88
N GLU A 62 -8.59 8.29 16.02
CA GLU A 62 -9.90 7.73 16.37
C GLU A 62 -9.79 6.25 16.74
N TRP A 63 -9.01 5.48 15.98
CA TRP A 63 -8.72 4.08 16.30
C TRP A 63 -8.01 3.93 17.65
N LEU A 64 -6.97 4.71 17.92
CA LEU A 64 -6.27 4.68 19.22
C LEU A 64 -7.16 5.00 20.43
N ASN A 65 -8.28 5.69 20.21
CA ASN A 65 -9.26 6.02 21.25
C ASN A 65 -10.49 5.08 21.24
N ASP A 66 -10.41 3.95 20.53
CA ASP A 66 -11.50 2.97 20.36
C ASP A 66 -12.80 3.57 19.79
N ILE A 67 -12.71 4.66 19.02
CA ILE A 67 -13.86 5.36 18.43
C ILE A 67 -14.27 4.72 17.11
N SER A 68 -13.29 4.33 16.30
CA SER A 68 -13.50 3.92 14.90
C SER A 68 -12.39 2.99 14.42
N ASN A 69 -12.72 1.96 13.64
CA ASN A 69 -11.75 1.03 13.04
C ASN A 69 -11.61 1.20 11.52
N VAL A 70 -12.04 2.35 10.98
CA VAL A 70 -12.11 2.61 9.53
C VAL A 70 -10.77 2.47 8.80
N ILE A 71 -9.63 2.66 9.48
CA ILE A 71 -8.30 2.47 8.88
C ILE A 71 -8.08 1.03 8.42
N TYR A 72 -8.77 0.05 9.04
CA TYR A 72 -8.71 -1.37 8.71
C TYR A 72 -9.85 -1.83 7.77
N ASP A 73 -10.70 -0.91 7.32
CA ASP A 73 -11.63 -1.18 6.23
C ASP A 73 -10.99 -0.74 4.90
N ILE A 74 -10.56 -1.71 4.10
CA ILE A 74 -9.95 -1.43 2.79
C ILE A 74 -10.88 -0.62 1.87
N ARG A 75 -12.21 -0.75 2.04
CA ARG A 75 -13.20 -0.05 1.21
C ARG A 75 -13.50 1.36 1.72
N ASN A 76 -12.94 1.77 2.86
CA ASN A 76 -13.05 3.14 3.33
C ASN A 76 -12.39 4.12 2.37
N ASP A 77 -12.96 5.32 2.23
CA ASP A 77 -12.49 6.36 1.32
C ASP A 77 -11.01 6.73 1.52
N ILE A 78 -10.48 6.69 2.75
CA ILE A 78 -9.06 6.95 3.02
C ILE A 78 -8.17 5.93 2.29
N ASN A 79 -8.55 4.65 2.30
CA ASN A 79 -7.81 3.58 1.65
C ASN A 79 -8.08 3.56 0.13
N MET A 80 -9.34 3.69 -0.29
CA MET A 80 -9.71 3.65 -1.70
C MET A 80 -9.16 4.84 -2.49
N SER A 81 -9.09 6.03 -1.90
CA SER A 81 -8.57 7.22 -2.60
C SER A 81 -7.11 7.06 -3.03
N ILE A 82 -6.25 6.48 -2.18
CA ILE A 82 -4.85 6.21 -2.55
C ILE A 82 -4.77 5.04 -3.55
N ILE A 83 -5.58 4.00 -3.41
CA ILE A 83 -5.62 2.84 -4.33
C ILE A 83 -6.02 3.29 -5.75
N ASP A 84 -7.01 4.17 -5.86
CA ASP A 84 -7.47 4.71 -7.15
C ASP A 84 -6.41 5.60 -7.81
N ALA A 85 -5.75 6.45 -7.02
CA ALA A 85 -4.63 7.26 -7.50
C ALA A 85 -3.46 6.41 -7.99
N LEU A 86 -3.09 5.37 -7.23
CA LEU A 86 -2.04 4.43 -7.63
C LEU A 86 -2.42 3.63 -8.88
N THR A 87 -3.70 3.30 -9.03
CA THR A 87 -4.21 2.62 -10.23
C THR A 87 -4.02 3.48 -11.47
N ALA A 88 -4.23 4.79 -11.36
CA ALA A 88 -3.99 5.74 -12.44
C ALA A 88 -2.48 5.90 -12.71
N LEU A 89 -1.69 6.18 -11.67
CA LEU A 89 -0.26 6.42 -11.77
C LEU A 89 0.51 5.22 -12.35
N ASN A 90 0.23 4.00 -11.88
CA ASN A 90 0.94 2.80 -12.34
C ASN A 90 0.74 2.48 -13.84
N LYS A 91 -0.29 3.06 -14.49
CA LYS A 91 -0.47 2.94 -15.95
C LYS A 91 0.53 3.78 -16.72
N GLU A 92 1.10 4.81 -16.10
CA GLU A 92 2.08 5.72 -16.70
C GLU A 92 3.53 5.34 -16.34
N LEU A 93 3.72 4.56 -15.28
CA LEU A 93 5.04 4.12 -14.86
C LEU A 93 5.55 2.94 -15.71
N GLU A 94 6.57 3.21 -16.51
CA GLU A 94 7.21 2.21 -17.37
C GLU A 94 8.10 1.25 -16.57
N PHE A 95 8.93 1.79 -15.66
CA PHE A 95 9.99 1.06 -14.96
C PHE A 95 9.73 0.87 -13.46
N GLN A 96 8.67 1.44 -12.93
CA GLN A 96 8.29 1.30 -11.52
C GLN A 96 6.89 0.73 -11.39
N VAL A 97 6.60 0.22 -10.20
CA VAL A 97 5.24 -0.05 -9.73
C VAL A 97 5.16 0.33 -8.25
N ILE A 98 4.06 0.97 -7.86
CA ILE A 98 3.82 1.38 -6.48
C ILE A 98 2.56 0.68 -5.97
N TYR A 99 2.66 0.06 -4.79
CA TYR A 99 1.53 -0.56 -4.12
C TYR A 99 1.15 0.20 -2.85
N TYR A 100 -0.11 0.21 -2.48
CA TYR A 100 -0.55 0.64 -1.16
C TYR A 100 -0.35 -0.52 -0.18
N TRP A 101 0.38 -0.29 0.92
CA TRP A 101 0.55 -1.30 1.95
C TRP A 101 -0.69 -1.31 2.85
N PHE A 102 -1.30 -2.47 2.99
CA PHE A 102 -2.47 -2.66 3.83
C PHE A 102 -2.33 -3.91 4.68
N ASP A 103 -2.64 -3.78 5.96
CA ASP A 103 -2.77 -4.89 6.90
C ASP A 103 -3.92 -4.61 7.86
N ILE A 104 -4.37 -5.66 8.56
CA ILE A 104 -5.41 -5.57 9.59
C ILE A 104 -4.82 -5.45 10.99
N ASP A 105 -5.65 -5.06 11.95
CA ASP A 105 -5.30 -5.10 13.36
C ASP A 105 -5.25 -6.53 13.89
N ARG A 106 -4.03 -7.07 13.97
CA ARG A 106 -3.79 -8.43 14.43
C ARG A 106 -4.05 -8.63 15.92
N THR A 107 -4.21 -7.57 16.72
CA THR A 107 -4.60 -7.71 18.13
C THR A 107 -6.00 -8.30 18.30
N PHE A 108 -6.87 -8.12 17.29
CA PHE A 108 -8.24 -8.64 17.28
C PHE A 108 -8.45 -9.84 16.35
N THR A 109 -7.49 -10.13 15.46
CA THR A 109 -7.58 -11.19 14.46
C THR A 109 -6.35 -12.10 14.52
N ASP A 110 -6.16 -12.75 15.67
CA ASP A 110 -5.03 -13.66 15.88
C ASP A 110 -5.04 -14.80 14.85
N GLY A 111 -3.88 -15.08 14.26
CA GLY A 111 -3.69 -16.11 13.22
C GLY A 111 -4.29 -15.82 11.84
N TYR A 112 -4.81 -14.61 11.56
CA TYR A 112 -5.29 -14.29 10.22
C TYR A 112 -4.13 -14.25 9.20
N LEU A 113 -4.32 -14.92 8.07
CA LEU A 113 -3.38 -14.96 6.96
C LEU A 113 -4.01 -14.40 5.69
N TRP A 114 -3.27 -13.52 5.01
CA TRP A 114 -3.68 -13.00 3.71
C TRP A 114 -3.54 -14.08 2.63
N GLU A 115 -4.67 -14.49 2.05
CA GLU A 115 -4.69 -15.41 0.91
C GLU A 115 -5.36 -14.81 -0.34
N TYR A 116 -6.34 -13.91 -0.12
CA TYR A 116 -7.15 -13.30 -1.17
C TYR A 116 -7.18 -11.78 -1.03
N CYS A 117 -7.25 -11.07 -2.16
CA CYS A 117 -7.45 -9.63 -2.17
C CYS A 117 -8.83 -9.30 -1.58
N PRO A 118 -8.93 -8.43 -0.57
CA PRO A 118 -10.19 -8.12 0.09
C PRO A 118 -11.16 -7.30 -0.79
N ILE A 119 -10.66 -6.74 -1.92
CA ILE A 119 -11.48 -6.01 -2.88
C ILE A 119 -11.99 -6.95 -3.99
N SER A 120 -11.11 -7.62 -4.73
CA SER A 120 -11.50 -8.46 -5.88
C SER A 120 -11.88 -9.90 -5.51
N GLY A 121 -11.45 -10.40 -4.34
CA GLY A 121 -11.57 -11.81 -3.97
C GLY A 121 -10.60 -12.74 -4.72
N GLU A 122 -9.70 -12.20 -5.54
CA GLU A 122 -8.72 -13.00 -6.26
C GLU A 122 -7.56 -13.42 -5.36
N LYS A 123 -6.96 -14.58 -5.67
CA LYS A 123 -5.81 -15.10 -4.93
C LYS A 123 -4.61 -14.15 -5.07
N LEU A 124 -3.95 -13.88 -3.95
CA LEU A 124 -2.75 -13.03 -3.91
C LEU A 124 -1.57 -13.73 -4.59
N ILE A 125 -0.70 -12.91 -5.19
CA ILE A 125 0.52 -13.36 -5.85
C ILE A 125 1.70 -13.12 -4.92
N TYR A 126 2.51 -14.15 -4.71
CA TYR A 126 3.78 -14.04 -4.00
C TYR A 126 4.83 -13.36 -4.89
N LEU A 127 5.44 -12.28 -4.40
CA LEU A 127 6.42 -11.49 -5.13
C LEU A 127 7.79 -12.16 -5.23
N GLY A 128 8.18 -12.97 -4.23
CA GLY A 128 9.50 -13.60 -4.16
C GLY A 128 10.19 -13.40 -2.81
N GLU A 129 11.30 -14.12 -2.61
CA GLU A 129 12.07 -14.13 -1.35
C GLU A 129 12.94 -12.87 -1.18
N GLU A 130 13.15 -12.11 -2.25
CA GLU A 130 13.89 -10.84 -2.24
C GLU A 130 13.11 -9.69 -1.57
N TYR A 131 11.82 -9.89 -1.28
CA TYR A 131 10.98 -8.92 -0.59
C TYR A 131 10.81 -9.28 0.88
N THR A 132 10.67 -8.25 1.74
CA THR A 132 10.41 -8.51 3.15
C THR A 132 9.07 -9.23 3.32
N ARG A 133 8.94 -10.03 4.38
CA ARG A 133 7.67 -10.71 4.71
C ARG A 133 6.50 -9.73 4.75
N LYS A 134 6.72 -8.51 5.25
CA LYS A 134 5.69 -7.45 5.31
C LYS A 134 5.16 -7.00 3.94
N ASN A 135 5.90 -7.26 2.86
CA ASN A 135 5.68 -6.70 1.54
C ASN A 135 5.82 -7.78 0.44
N SER A 136 5.26 -8.97 0.64
CA SER A 136 5.57 -10.12 -0.24
C SER A 136 4.36 -10.75 -0.91
N LEU A 137 3.14 -10.31 -0.59
CA LEU A 137 1.92 -10.68 -1.32
C LEU A 137 1.33 -9.45 -2.00
N ILE A 138 0.94 -9.55 -3.27
CA ILE A 138 0.26 -8.47 -3.99
C ILE A 138 -1.09 -8.92 -4.55
N SER A 139 -2.01 -7.97 -4.69
CA SER A 139 -3.23 -8.19 -5.46
C SER A 139 -2.92 -8.20 -6.97
N PRO A 140 -3.48 -9.13 -7.76
CA PRO A 140 -3.33 -9.12 -9.22
C PRO A 140 -4.08 -7.97 -9.90
N SER A 141 -5.12 -7.43 -9.27
CA SER A 141 -6.04 -6.47 -9.91
C SER A 141 -6.02 -5.08 -9.28
N TYR A 142 -5.47 -4.94 -8.08
CA TYR A 142 -5.36 -3.66 -7.38
C TYR A 142 -3.91 -3.41 -6.95
N PRO A 143 -3.44 -2.15 -6.93
CA PRO A 143 -2.11 -1.81 -6.46
C PRO A 143 -2.05 -1.88 -4.93
N ILE A 144 -2.18 -3.07 -4.36
CA ILE A 144 -2.15 -3.32 -2.92
C ILE A 144 -1.13 -4.42 -2.63
N ILE A 145 -0.35 -4.21 -1.57
CA ILE A 145 0.66 -5.14 -1.07
C ILE A 145 0.36 -5.48 0.40
N PHE A 146 0.57 -6.75 0.74
CA PHE A 146 0.19 -7.37 1.99
C PHE A 146 1.36 -8.14 2.61
N PRO A 147 1.34 -8.33 3.94
CA PRO A 147 2.28 -9.22 4.62
C PRO A 147 1.98 -10.70 4.34
N TYR A 148 3.05 -11.48 4.16
CA TYR A 148 3.05 -12.94 4.18
C TYR A 148 3.55 -13.43 5.53
N GLU A 149 2.83 -14.38 6.14
CA GLU A 149 3.36 -15.16 7.25
C GLU A 149 3.33 -16.64 6.88
N PRO A 150 4.48 -17.34 6.92
CA PRO A 150 4.50 -18.78 6.73
C PRO A 150 3.85 -19.48 7.94
N GLN A 151 3.12 -20.55 7.65
CA GLN A 151 2.68 -21.54 8.64
C GLN A 151 3.86 -22.34 9.21
#